data_AF-A0A449B7N8-F1
#
_entry.id   AF-A0A449B7N8-F1
#
_cell.length_a   1.000
_cell.length_b   1.000
_cell.length_c   1.000
_cell.angle_alpha   90.00
_cell.angle_beta   90.00
_cell.angle_gamma   90.00
#
_symmetry.space_group_name_H-M   'P 1'
#
loop_
_entity.id
_entity.type
_entity.pdbx_description
1 polymer ?
#
loop_
_entity_poly.entity_id
_entity_poly.type
_entity_poly.pdbx_seq_one_letter_code
_entity_poly.pdbx_strand_id
1 'polypeptide(L)'
;MCFKKFKQAHAKFYKMKFNEKFNPWDNKRLLVNVKASYSVEEAKELVRESFKPFGNEYMSQINKALDENWVDFMPVNSKRGGAYSIGSSYGLNKKYILMNFKGDLDSVETLAHELGHSMHSYFSDTRQTIANSEYPIFLAEIASIYNELMLFDYLLKHSNDKKLKFQILENMIVGFIGTVMRQVEWSNYEYNLYKAIEEGKAFQASNL
;
A
#
# COMPACT_ATOMS: atom_id res chain seq x y z
N MET A 1 -1.69 -22.52 -6.38
CA MET A 1 -3.07 -23.01 -6.12
C MET A 1 -4.05 -21.88 -5.80
N CYS A 2 -3.70 -20.91 -4.93
CA CYS A 2 -4.59 -19.79 -4.54
C CYS A 2 -4.97 -18.84 -5.70
N PHE A 3 -4.01 -18.30 -6.44
CA PHE A 3 -4.30 -17.36 -7.55
C PHE A 3 -5.16 -17.94 -8.66
N LYS A 4 -5.01 -19.24 -8.95
CA LYS A 4 -5.88 -19.93 -9.92
C LYS A 4 -7.34 -19.93 -9.44
N LYS A 5 -7.57 -20.22 -8.16
CA LYS A 5 -8.90 -20.14 -7.53
C LYS A 5 -9.45 -18.72 -7.56
N PHE A 6 -8.63 -17.72 -7.20
CA PHE A 6 -9.00 -16.31 -7.27
C PHE A 6 -9.41 -15.89 -8.69
N LYS A 7 -8.55 -16.13 -9.70
CA LYS A 7 -8.85 -15.80 -11.11
C LYS A 7 -10.13 -16.47 -11.61
N GLN A 8 -10.36 -17.74 -11.24
CA GLN A 8 -11.59 -18.46 -11.60
C GLN A 8 -12.83 -17.86 -10.93
N ALA A 9 -12.76 -17.55 -9.64
CA ALA A 9 -13.86 -16.94 -8.89
C ALA A 9 -14.17 -15.53 -9.42
N HIS A 10 -13.13 -14.72 -9.66
CA HIS A 10 -13.22 -13.36 -10.19
C HIS A 10 -13.86 -13.35 -11.58
N ALA A 11 -13.36 -14.17 -12.51
CA ALA A 11 -13.94 -14.29 -13.85
C ALA A 11 -15.40 -14.79 -13.84
N LYS A 12 -15.74 -15.72 -12.93
CA LYS A 12 -17.12 -16.18 -12.74
C LYS A 12 -18.02 -15.03 -12.27
N PHE A 13 -17.58 -14.27 -11.26
CA PHE A 13 -18.33 -13.14 -10.74
C PHE A 13 -18.49 -12.03 -11.80
N TYR A 14 -17.43 -11.71 -12.52
CA TYR A 14 -17.44 -10.74 -13.63
C TYR A 14 -18.49 -11.11 -14.68
N LYS A 15 -18.48 -12.38 -15.13
CA LYS A 15 -19.47 -12.89 -16.09
C LYS A 15 -20.90 -12.78 -15.56
N MET A 16 -21.13 -13.12 -14.29
CA MET A 16 -22.46 -13.00 -13.68
C MET A 16 -22.94 -11.55 -13.59
N LYS A 17 -22.04 -10.59 -13.32
CA LYS A 17 -22.38 -9.18 -13.15
C LYS A 17 -22.60 -8.44 -14.48
N PHE A 18 -21.71 -8.67 -15.46
CA PHE A 18 -21.67 -7.89 -16.70
C PHE A 18 -22.16 -8.66 -17.93
N ASN A 19 -22.44 -9.96 -17.79
CA ASN A 19 -22.79 -10.85 -18.91
C ASN A 19 -21.71 -10.90 -20.02
N GLU A 20 -20.45 -10.68 -19.64
CA GLU A 20 -19.28 -10.60 -20.53
C GLU A 20 -18.19 -11.56 -20.08
N LYS A 21 -17.30 -11.96 -21.00
CA LYS A 21 -16.08 -12.69 -20.64
C LYS A 21 -15.05 -11.71 -20.08
N PHE A 22 -14.43 -12.05 -18.96
CA PHE A 22 -13.34 -11.27 -18.37
C PHE A 22 -12.08 -11.32 -19.25
N ASN A 23 -11.52 -10.15 -19.58
CA ASN A 23 -10.30 -9.97 -20.36
C ASN A 23 -9.20 -9.27 -19.54
N PRO A 24 -7.93 -9.33 -19.96
CA PRO A 24 -6.82 -8.70 -19.23
C PRO A 24 -6.95 -7.18 -19.03
N TRP A 25 -7.69 -6.45 -19.88
CA TRP A 25 -7.92 -5.01 -19.70
C TRP A 25 -9.05 -4.70 -18.70
N ASP A 26 -9.83 -5.70 -18.29
CA ASP A 26 -10.96 -5.54 -17.37
C ASP A 26 -10.52 -5.54 -15.89
N ASN A 27 -9.21 -5.72 -15.60
CA ASN A 27 -8.66 -5.84 -14.24
C ASN A 27 -8.99 -4.65 -13.33
N LYS A 28 -9.26 -3.47 -13.89
CA LYS A 28 -9.60 -2.24 -13.13
C LYS A 28 -11.10 -2.00 -12.98
N ARG A 29 -11.95 -2.87 -13.56
CA ARG A 29 -13.40 -2.71 -13.50
C ARG A 29 -13.93 -3.20 -12.16
N LEU A 30 -14.52 -2.31 -11.39
CA LEU A 30 -15.04 -2.61 -10.05
C LEU A 30 -16.14 -3.68 -10.08
N LEU A 31 -15.88 -4.80 -9.40
CA LEU A 31 -16.85 -5.89 -9.23
C LEU A 31 -17.91 -5.58 -8.18
N VAL A 32 -17.58 -4.77 -7.18
CA VAL A 32 -18.52 -4.30 -6.17
C VAL A 32 -18.47 -2.77 -6.12
N ASN A 33 -19.60 -2.14 -5.78
CA ASN A 33 -19.63 -0.72 -5.46
C ASN A 33 -19.76 -0.59 -3.94
N VAL A 34 -18.69 -0.12 -3.31
CA VAL A 34 -18.62 0.15 -1.87
C VAL A 34 -18.75 1.66 -1.72
N LYS A 35 -19.93 2.12 -1.28
CA LYS A 35 -20.15 3.53 -1.00
C LYS A 35 -19.74 3.80 0.44
N ALA A 36 -18.45 3.85 0.69
CA ALA A 36 -17.87 4.36 1.92
C ALA A 36 -17.11 5.63 1.57
N SER A 37 -17.64 6.77 2.01
CA SER A 37 -16.88 8.01 2.03
C SER A 37 -16.38 8.16 3.46
N TYR A 38 -15.07 8.13 3.65
CA TYR A 38 -14.42 8.39 4.92
C TYR A 38 -14.05 9.86 4.96
N SER A 39 -14.44 10.55 6.02
CA SER A 39 -13.81 11.80 6.42
C SER A 39 -12.37 11.55 6.87
N VAL A 40 -11.56 12.60 6.92
CA VAL A 40 -10.19 12.51 7.46
C VAL A 40 -10.20 11.99 8.89
N GLU A 41 -11.16 12.42 9.72
CA GLU A 41 -11.26 11.98 11.12
C GLU A 41 -11.67 10.51 11.24
N GLU A 42 -12.59 10.03 10.39
CA GLU A 42 -12.92 8.59 10.33
C GLU A 42 -11.70 7.76 9.87
N ALA A 43 -10.93 8.26 8.90
CA ALA A 43 -9.72 7.58 8.44
C ALA A 43 -8.66 7.51 9.55
N LYS A 44 -8.44 8.60 10.29
CA LYS A 44 -7.55 8.64 11.46
C LYS A 44 -7.97 7.63 12.52
N GLU A 45 -9.26 7.56 12.83
CA GLU A 45 -9.77 6.64 13.84
C GLU A 45 -9.60 5.18 13.42
N LEU A 46 -9.93 4.84 12.16
CA LEU A 46 -9.71 3.49 11.63
C LEU A 46 -8.23 3.07 11.71
N VAL A 47 -7.31 3.99 11.43
CA VAL A 47 -5.87 3.75 11.56
C VAL A 47 -5.46 3.57 13.03
N ARG A 48 -6.00 4.37 13.96
CA ARG A 48 -5.70 4.21 15.39
C ARG A 48 -6.16 2.86 15.90
N GLU A 49 -7.39 2.50 15.58
CA GLU A 49 -7.99 1.22 16.01
C GLU A 49 -7.23 0.03 15.45
N SER A 50 -6.80 0.09 14.19
CA SER A 50 -6.06 -1.01 13.55
C SER A 50 -4.64 -1.18 14.11
N PHE A 51 -4.01 -0.09 14.59
CA PHE A 51 -2.63 -0.11 15.09
C PHE A 51 -2.51 -0.36 16.60
N LYS A 52 -3.63 -0.41 17.35
CA LYS A 52 -3.63 -0.73 18.79
C LYS A 52 -2.73 -1.92 19.19
N PRO A 53 -2.66 -3.03 18.43
CA PRO A 53 -1.80 -4.16 18.77
C PRO A 53 -0.29 -3.85 18.84
N PHE A 54 0.18 -2.74 18.26
CA PHE A 54 1.60 -2.35 18.29
C PHE A 54 2.08 -1.80 19.63
N GLY A 55 1.17 -1.52 20.56
CA GLY A 55 1.50 -1.08 21.91
C GLY A 55 1.73 0.42 22.06
N ASN A 56 1.90 0.84 23.31
CA ASN A 56 1.79 2.25 23.72
C ASN A 56 2.83 3.17 23.09
N GLU A 57 4.06 2.71 22.90
CA GLU A 57 5.13 3.54 22.34
C GLU A 57 4.82 3.92 20.88
N TYR A 58 4.42 2.94 20.07
CA TYR A 58 4.04 3.15 18.69
C TYR A 58 2.80 4.05 18.60
N MET A 59 1.77 3.73 19.40
CA MET A 59 0.53 4.50 19.41
C MET A 59 0.72 5.95 19.87
N SER A 60 1.66 6.22 20.79
CA SER A 60 1.98 7.58 21.20
C SER A 60 2.46 8.44 20.01
N GLN A 61 3.27 7.87 19.12
CA GLN A 61 3.79 8.57 17.95
C GLN A 61 2.77 8.65 16.83
N ILE A 62 1.98 7.61 16.61
CA ILE A 62 0.84 7.65 15.67
C ILE A 62 -0.14 8.75 16.07
N ASN A 63 -0.47 8.85 17.36
CA ASN A 63 -1.37 9.88 17.84
C ASN A 63 -0.81 11.28 17.54
N LYS A 64 0.48 11.53 17.83
CA LYS A 64 1.13 12.79 17.45
C LYS A 64 1.08 13.04 15.94
N ALA A 65 1.35 12.03 15.12
CA ALA A 65 1.34 12.18 13.67
C ALA A 65 -0.06 12.52 13.12
N LEU A 66 -1.13 12.00 13.74
CA LEU A 66 -2.50 12.23 13.31
C LEU A 66 -3.16 13.47 13.93
N ASP A 67 -2.78 13.84 15.16
CA ASP A 67 -3.31 14.98 15.91
C ASP A 67 -2.55 16.28 15.62
N GLU A 68 -1.29 16.17 15.20
CA GLU A 68 -0.48 17.30 14.77
C GLU A 68 -0.40 17.36 13.24
N ASN A 69 0.07 18.49 12.71
CA ASN A 69 0.18 18.72 11.26
C ASN A 69 1.36 17.96 10.61
N TRP A 70 1.45 16.63 10.77
CA TRP A 70 2.40 15.80 10.02
C TRP A 70 1.86 15.53 8.61
N VAL A 71 0.54 15.35 8.48
CA VAL A 71 -0.10 14.94 7.23
C VAL A 71 -0.77 16.14 6.55
N ASP A 72 -0.37 16.42 5.32
CA ASP A 72 -1.09 17.32 4.41
C ASP A 72 -2.08 16.49 3.57
N PHE A 73 -3.34 16.43 4.01
CA PHE A 73 -4.37 15.53 3.50
C PHE A 73 -4.98 15.93 2.14
N MET A 74 -5.37 17.19 1.99
CA MET A 74 -6.34 17.55 0.95
C MET A 74 -5.68 17.77 -0.42
N PRO A 75 -6.31 17.31 -1.52
CA PRO A 75 -5.82 17.61 -2.85
C PRO A 75 -6.04 19.08 -3.21
N VAL A 76 -5.07 19.70 -3.90
CA VAL A 76 -5.22 21.01 -4.53
C VAL A 76 -4.61 20.99 -5.94
N ASN A 77 -5.08 21.85 -6.85
CA ASN A 77 -4.74 21.79 -8.28
C ASN A 77 -3.24 21.79 -8.60
N SER A 78 -2.41 22.42 -7.76
CA SER A 78 -0.96 22.50 -7.93
C SER A 78 -0.17 21.56 -7.00
N LYS A 79 -0.86 20.67 -6.25
CA LYS A 79 -0.20 19.72 -5.35
C LYS A 79 0.42 18.58 -6.15
N ARG A 80 1.59 18.11 -5.69
CA ARG A 80 2.19 16.90 -6.23
C ARG A 80 1.20 15.74 -6.10
N GLY A 81 1.04 14.96 -7.18
CA GLY A 81 0.18 13.79 -7.18
C GLY A 81 0.76 12.64 -6.34
N GLY A 82 -0.11 11.73 -5.93
CA GLY A 82 0.24 10.56 -5.11
C GLY A 82 0.31 10.87 -3.62
N ALA A 83 1.10 10.08 -2.90
CA ALA A 83 1.44 10.27 -1.50
C ALA A 83 2.91 9.89 -1.27
N TYR A 84 3.52 10.43 -0.21
CA TYR A 84 4.83 10.03 0.29
C TYR A 84 5.09 10.56 1.71
N SER A 85 5.94 9.84 2.43
CA SER A 85 6.54 10.21 3.71
C SER A 85 7.97 10.74 3.52
N ILE A 86 8.32 11.83 4.22
CA ILE A 86 9.68 12.41 4.20
C ILE A 86 10.55 11.74 5.27
N GLY A 87 11.28 10.70 4.88
CA GLY A 87 12.14 9.91 5.77
C GLY A 87 13.51 10.54 6.08
N SER A 88 14.17 11.16 5.11
CA SER A 88 15.54 11.71 5.23
C SER A 88 15.58 13.05 5.98
N SER A 89 15.12 13.05 7.24
CA SER A 89 14.92 14.25 8.07
C SER A 89 15.47 14.06 9.49
N TYR A 90 16.67 13.48 9.60
CA TYR A 90 17.32 13.19 10.89
C TYR A 90 17.34 14.43 11.80
N GLY A 91 17.02 14.23 13.08
CA GLY A 91 16.92 15.30 14.07
C GLY A 91 15.62 16.11 14.05
N LEU A 92 14.75 15.94 13.04
CA LEU A 92 13.39 16.48 13.10
C LEU A 92 12.47 15.53 13.86
N ASN A 93 11.69 16.11 14.78
CA ASN A 93 10.70 15.39 15.58
C ASN A 93 9.47 14.94 14.76
N LYS A 94 9.26 15.49 13.56
CA LYS A 94 8.11 15.19 12.69
C LYS A 94 8.56 14.55 11.39
N LYS A 95 7.84 13.51 10.95
CA LYS A 95 8.00 12.89 9.63
C LYS A 95 6.79 13.27 8.79
N TYR A 96 6.97 14.28 7.95
CA TYR A 96 5.87 14.86 7.20
C TYR A 96 5.40 13.92 6.10
N ILE A 97 4.08 13.84 5.93
CA ILE A 97 3.41 13.05 4.92
C ILE A 97 2.66 14.00 3.99
N LEU A 98 2.87 13.85 2.69
CA LEU A 98 2.01 14.43 1.68
C LEU A 98 1.07 13.35 1.17
N MET A 99 -0.22 13.63 1.07
CA MET A 99 -1.16 12.76 0.36
C MET A 99 -2.26 13.56 -0.35
N ASN A 100 -3.03 12.87 -1.19
CA ASN A 100 -4.19 13.43 -1.87
C ASN A 100 -5.44 12.61 -1.52
N PHE A 101 -6.01 12.90 -0.35
CA PHE A 101 -7.13 12.18 0.25
C PHE A 101 -8.43 12.41 -0.52
N LYS A 102 -9.07 11.32 -0.98
CA LYS A 102 -10.33 11.35 -1.76
C LYS A 102 -11.53 10.82 -0.97
N GLY A 103 -11.29 10.28 0.21
CA GLY A 103 -12.33 9.71 1.07
C GLY A 103 -12.74 8.29 0.70
N ASP A 104 -12.04 7.60 -0.19
CA ASP A 104 -12.23 6.18 -0.45
C ASP A 104 -11.37 5.32 0.49
N LEU A 105 -11.58 3.99 0.46
CA LEU A 105 -10.78 3.04 1.24
C LEU A 105 -9.29 3.14 0.89
N ASP A 106 -8.97 3.32 -0.40
CA ASP A 106 -7.61 3.48 -0.89
C ASP A 106 -6.91 4.69 -0.24
N SER A 107 -7.65 5.76 0.07
CA SER A 107 -7.13 6.90 0.83
C SER A 107 -6.77 6.53 2.28
N VAL A 108 -7.56 5.67 2.94
CA VAL A 108 -7.27 5.20 4.31
C VAL A 108 -6.07 4.25 4.31
N GLU A 109 -5.99 3.35 3.32
CA GLU A 109 -4.85 2.47 3.07
C GLU A 109 -3.56 3.29 2.84
N THR A 110 -3.63 4.30 1.98
CA THR A 110 -2.49 5.21 1.71
C THR A 110 -2.02 5.91 3.00
N LEU A 111 -2.94 6.38 3.84
CA LEU A 111 -2.58 6.97 5.13
C LEU A 111 -1.83 5.96 6.02
N ALA A 112 -2.33 4.73 6.11
CA ALA A 112 -1.69 3.66 6.88
C ALA A 112 -0.28 3.33 6.35
N HIS A 113 -0.12 3.26 5.02
CA HIS A 113 1.13 3.01 4.32
C HIS A 113 2.18 4.07 4.67
N GLU A 114 1.85 5.36 4.47
CA GLU A 114 2.79 6.46 4.70
C GLU A 114 3.14 6.63 6.19
N LEU A 115 2.21 6.35 7.09
CA LEU A 115 2.50 6.28 8.52
C LEU A 115 3.49 5.16 8.84
N GLY A 116 3.48 4.05 8.10
CA GLY A 116 4.48 2.99 8.25
C GLY A 116 5.88 3.49 7.93
N HIS A 117 6.06 4.19 6.81
CA HIS A 117 7.34 4.84 6.47
C HIS A 117 7.75 5.90 7.51
N SER A 118 6.80 6.73 7.93
CA SER A 118 7.03 7.77 8.95
C SER A 118 7.50 7.16 10.27
N MET A 119 6.86 6.10 10.74
CA MET A 119 7.25 5.44 11.99
C MET A 119 8.59 4.71 11.84
N HIS A 120 8.85 4.06 10.70
CA HIS A 120 10.15 3.44 10.43
C HIS A 120 11.29 4.47 10.49
N SER A 121 11.09 5.63 9.87
CA SER A 121 12.05 6.75 9.89
C SER A 121 12.19 7.35 11.28
N TYR A 122 11.08 7.63 11.97
CA TYR A 122 11.09 8.18 13.33
C TYR A 122 11.85 7.30 14.31
N PHE A 123 11.57 5.99 14.32
CA PHE A 123 12.24 5.07 15.25
C PHE A 123 13.69 4.82 14.89
N SER A 124 14.05 4.86 13.60
CA SER A 124 15.46 4.76 13.18
C SER A 124 16.23 6.01 13.60
N ASP A 125 15.71 7.21 13.33
CA ASP A 125 16.38 8.47 13.68
C ASP A 125 16.56 8.66 15.19
N THR A 126 15.61 8.21 16.00
CA THR A 126 15.66 8.38 17.46
C THR A 126 16.53 7.34 18.18
N ARG A 127 16.88 6.24 17.50
CA ARG A 127 17.61 5.10 18.10
C ARG A 127 18.95 4.81 17.43
N GLN A 128 19.24 5.45 16.29
CA GLN A 128 20.48 5.30 15.55
C GLN A 128 21.20 6.64 15.41
N THR A 129 22.50 6.56 15.15
CA THR A 129 23.27 7.74 14.71
C THR A 129 22.83 8.16 13.31
N ILE A 130 23.09 9.41 12.93
CA ILE A 130 22.80 9.91 11.57
C ILE A 130 23.37 9.02 10.46
N ALA A 131 24.53 8.39 10.70
CA ALA A 131 25.17 7.51 9.72
C ALA A 131 24.44 6.17 9.54
N ASN A 132 23.62 5.75 10.51
CA ASN A 132 22.96 4.45 10.55
C ASN A 132 21.42 4.55 10.54
N SER A 133 20.85 5.75 10.51
CA SER A 133 19.39 5.93 10.62
C SER A 133 18.67 5.72 9.28
N GLU A 134 19.36 5.88 8.16
CA GLU A 134 18.82 5.59 6.85
C GLU A 134 18.85 4.07 6.60
N TYR A 135 17.67 3.45 6.57
CA TYR A 135 17.54 2.04 6.24
C TYR A 135 17.68 1.82 4.73
N PRO A 136 18.27 0.69 4.29
CA PRO A 136 18.39 0.38 2.87
C PRO A 136 17.02 0.18 2.24
N ILE A 137 16.92 0.44 0.93
CA ILE A 137 15.68 0.27 0.14
C ILE A 137 15.05 -1.12 0.28
N PHE A 138 15.87 -2.15 0.53
CA PHE A 138 15.43 -3.51 0.79
C PHE A 138 14.45 -3.62 1.98
N LEU A 139 14.57 -2.75 2.98
CA LEU A 139 13.71 -2.75 4.18
C LEU A 139 12.56 -1.72 4.10
N ALA A 140 12.56 -0.84 3.10
CA ALA A 140 11.73 0.36 3.08
C ALA A 140 10.22 0.05 3.16
N GLU A 141 9.77 -0.99 2.44
CA GLU A 141 8.36 -1.36 2.32
C GLU A 141 7.85 -2.28 3.45
N ILE A 142 8.71 -2.71 4.37
CA ILE A 142 8.29 -3.66 5.40
C ILE A 142 7.26 -3.02 6.33
N ALA A 143 7.55 -1.81 6.82
CA ALA A 143 6.69 -1.12 7.77
C ALA A 143 5.38 -0.63 7.14
N SER A 144 5.45 -0.07 5.93
CA SER A 144 4.29 0.45 5.20
C SER A 144 3.30 -0.66 4.85
N ILE A 145 3.75 -1.75 4.23
CA ILE A 145 2.90 -2.89 3.89
C ILE A 145 2.34 -3.56 5.15
N TYR A 146 3.14 -3.70 6.22
CA TYR A 146 2.64 -4.30 7.45
C TYR A 146 1.51 -3.47 8.08
N ASN A 147 1.60 -2.14 8.03
CA ASN A 147 0.54 -1.25 8.47
C ASN A 147 -0.75 -1.40 7.64
N GLU A 148 -0.66 -1.50 6.31
CA GLU A 148 -1.83 -1.79 5.46
C GLU A 148 -2.50 -3.11 5.87
N LEU A 149 -1.70 -4.16 6.09
CA LEU A 149 -2.21 -5.48 6.49
C LEU A 149 -2.94 -5.42 7.83
N MET A 150 -2.45 -4.61 8.78
CA MET A 150 -3.14 -4.40 10.06
C MET A 150 -4.47 -3.66 9.89
N LEU A 151 -4.52 -2.64 9.03
CA LEU A 151 -5.78 -1.98 8.68
C LEU A 151 -6.77 -2.97 8.07
N PHE A 152 -6.35 -3.78 7.11
CA PHE A 152 -7.21 -4.77 6.48
C PHE A 152 -7.68 -5.86 7.45
N ASP A 153 -6.79 -6.39 8.30
CA ASP A 153 -7.16 -7.37 9.32
C ASP A 153 -8.22 -6.81 10.27
N TYR A 154 -8.03 -5.57 10.74
CA TYR A 154 -9.02 -4.88 11.58
C TYR A 154 -10.38 -4.74 10.87
N LEU A 155 -10.38 -4.22 9.64
CA LEU A 155 -11.62 -4.01 8.87
C LEU A 155 -12.34 -5.33 8.55
N LEU A 156 -11.61 -6.39 8.24
CA LEU A 156 -12.17 -7.72 7.99
C LEU A 156 -12.84 -8.32 9.23
N LYS A 157 -12.27 -8.08 10.42
CA LYS A 157 -12.81 -8.55 11.70
C LYS A 157 -14.04 -7.76 12.15
N HIS A 158 -14.06 -6.44 11.93
CA HIS A 158 -15.08 -5.56 12.52
C HIS A 158 -16.18 -5.11 11.55
N SER A 159 -15.96 -5.17 10.23
CA SER A 159 -17.00 -4.82 9.27
C SER A 159 -18.05 -5.92 9.16
N ASN A 160 -19.31 -5.53 8.93
CA ASN A 160 -20.39 -6.45 8.52
C ASN A 160 -20.73 -6.31 7.03
N ASP A 161 -20.11 -5.37 6.30
CA ASP A 161 -20.37 -5.16 4.88
C ASP A 161 -19.59 -6.16 4.03
N LYS A 162 -20.32 -7.11 3.43
CA LYS A 162 -19.76 -8.13 2.54
C LYS A 162 -19.09 -7.52 1.30
N LYS A 163 -19.56 -6.36 0.81
CA LYS A 163 -18.95 -5.69 -0.35
C LYS A 163 -17.61 -5.07 0.05
N LEU A 164 -17.54 -4.42 1.21
CA LEU A 164 -16.28 -3.91 1.74
C LEU A 164 -15.26 -5.04 1.97
N LYS A 165 -15.68 -6.14 2.60
CA LYS A 165 -14.80 -7.32 2.77
C LYS A 165 -14.33 -7.90 1.43
N PHE A 166 -15.22 -7.94 0.43
CA PHE A 166 -14.84 -8.38 -0.92
C PHE A 166 -13.76 -7.47 -1.49
N GLN A 167 -13.93 -6.14 -1.42
CA GLN A 167 -12.94 -5.19 -1.91
C GLN A 167 -11.61 -5.33 -1.17
N ILE A 168 -11.61 -5.46 0.17
CA ILE A 168 -10.38 -5.65 0.95
C ILE A 168 -9.64 -6.93 0.52
N LEU A 169 -10.35 -8.05 0.39
CA LEU A 169 -9.74 -9.32 -0.05
C LEU A 169 -9.20 -9.23 -1.48
N GLU A 170 -9.90 -8.53 -2.37
CA GLU A 170 -9.41 -8.25 -3.72
C GLU A 170 -8.14 -7.39 -3.69
N ASN A 171 -8.13 -6.28 -2.94
CA ASN A 171 -6.97 -5.41 -2.75
C ASN A 171 -5.77 -6.20 -2.20
N MET A 172 -5.94 -7.01 -1.16
CA MET A 172 -4.85 -7.83 -0.60
C MET A 172 -4.25 -8.80 -1.62
N ILE A 173 -5.09 -9.48 -2.41
CA ILE A 173 -4.62 -10.45 -3.42
C ILE A 173 -3.92 -9.73 -4.58
N VAL A 174 -4.52 -8.64 -5.09
CA VAL A 174 -3.95 -7.84 -6.18
C VAL A 174 -2.66 -7.17 -5.73
N GLY A 175 -2.64 -6.62 -4.51
CA GLY A 175 -1.46 -6.05 -3.87
C GLY A 175 -0.32 -7.05 -3.81
N PHE A 176 -0.55 -8.25 -3.29
CA PHE A 176 0.47 -9.32 -3.28
C PHE A 176 0.98 -9.68 -4.69
N ILE A 177 0.09 -9.75 -5.69
CA ILE A 177 0.49 -9.99 -7.07
C ILE A 177 1.42 -8.86 -7.56
N GLY A 178 1.12 -7.61 -7.23
CA GLY A 178 1.91 -6.44 -7.62
C GLY A 178 3.25 -6.33 -6.90
N THR A 179 3.29 -6.63 -5.59
CA THR A 179 4.46 -6.42 -4.74
C THR A 179 5.40 -7.63 -4.71
N VAL A 180 4.91 -8.84 -4.98
CA VAL A 180 5.73 -10.06 -4.96
C VAL A 180 5.87 -10.63 -6.36
N MET A 181 4.77 -11.07 -6.96
CA MET A 181 4.83 -11.84 -8.21
C MET A 181 5.38 -11.01 -9.38
N ARG A 182 4.86 -9.79 -9.56
CA ARG A 182 5.29 -8.89 -10.62
C ARG A 182 6.73 -8.44 -10.45
N GLN A 183 7.18 -8.19 -9.22
CA GLN A 183 8.56 -7.81 -8.93
C GLN A 183 9.54 -8.94 -9.27
N VAL A 184 9.17 -10.19 -8.96
CA VAL A 184 9.95 -11.38 -9.37
C VAL A 184 9.99 -11.52 -10.90
N GLU A 185 8.87 -11.30 -11.59
CA GLU A 185 8.84 -11.31 -13.06
C GLU A 185 9.79 -10.25 -13.65
N TRP A 186 9.79 -9.02 -13.12
CA TRP A 186 10.69 -7.95 -13.56
C TRP A 186 12.15 -8.23 -13.22
N SER A 187 12.43 -8.78 -12.04
CA SER A 187 13.79 -9.17 -11.66
C SER A 187 14.33 -10.30 -12.56
N ASN A 188 13.52 -11.28 -12.91
CA ASN A 188 13.90 -12.33 -13.87
C ASN A 188 14.14 -11.75 -15.26
N TYR A 189 13.31 -10.83 -15.72
CA TYR A 189 13.51 -10.12 -16.98
C TYR A 189 14.83 -9.36 -16.99
N GLU A 190 15.10 -8.59 -15.94
CA GLU A 190 16.32 -7.81 -15.78
C GLU A 190 17.57 -8.71 -15.76
N TYR A 191 17.52 -9.81 -15.00
CA TYR A 191 18.59 -10.81 -14.97
C TYR A 191 18.87 -11.41 -16.35
N ASN A 192 17.83 -11.84 -17.07
CA ASN A 192 17.98 -12.43 -18.40
C ASN A 192 18.51 -11.41 -19.42
N LEU A 193 18.08 -10.16 -19.32
CA LEU A 193 18.57 -9.06 -20.16
C LEU A 193 20.06 -8.83 -19.94
N TYR A 194 20.51 -8.66 -18.69
CA TYR A 194 21.93 -8.42 -18.40
C TYR A 194 22.79 -9.62 -18.75
N LYS A 195 22.32 -10.84 -18.51
CA LYS A 195 23.04 -12.06 -18.93
C LYS A 195 23.22 -12.12 -20.45
N ALA A 196 22.21 -11.75 -21.24
CA ALA A 196 22.34 -11.72 -22.69
C ALA A 196 23.36 -10.67 -23.16
N ILE A 197 23.40 -9.50 -22.49
CA ILE A 197 24.39 -8.45 -22.76
C ILE A 197 25.81 -8.95 -22.45
N GLU A 198 26.01 -9.61 -21.31
CA GLU A 198 27.30 -10.21 -20.91
C GLU A 198 27.78 -11.26 -21.92
N GLU A 199 26.87 -12.05 -22.49
CA GLU A 199 27.15 -13.04 -23.53
C GLU A 199 27.32 -12.43 -24.94
N GLY A 200 27.25 -11.10 -25.08
CA GLY A 200 27.36 -10.40 -26.36
C GLY A 200 26.18 -10.63 -27.31
N LYS A 201 25.04 -11.08 -26.79
CA LYS A 201 23.82 -11.35 -27.58
C LYS A 201 22.92 -10.13 -27.60
N ALA A 202 22.29 -9.89 -28.76
CA ALA A 202 21.22 -8.91 -28.85
C ALA A 202 19.96 -9.42 -28.13
N PHE A 203 19.41 -8.64 -27.21
CA PHE A 203 18.15 -8.95 -26.56
C PHE A 203 16.99 -8.47 -27.44
N GLN A 204 16.32 -9.40 -28.14
CA GLN A 204 15.25 -9.11 -29.08
C GLN A 204 13.89 -9.52 -28.52
N ALA A 205 12.82 -8.85 -28.97
CA ALA A 205 11.45 -9.15 -28.55
C ALA A 205 11.00 -10.59 -28.88
N SER A 206 11.65 -11.27 -29.81
CA SER A 206 11.41 -12.69 -30.12
C SER A 206 11.90 -13.66 -29.04
N ASN A 207 12.71 -13.20 -28.09
CA ASN A 207 13.36 -14.00 -27.05
C ASN A 207 12.78 -13.72 -25.65
N LEU A 208 11.61 -13.07 -25.60
CA LEU A 208 10.83 -12.73 -24.40
C LEU A 208 9.81 -13.81 -24.04
#